data_AF-A0A9D5YTN3-F1
#
_entry.id   AF-A0A9D5YTN3-F1
#
_cell.length_a   1.000
_cell.length_b   1.000
_cell.length_c   1.000
_cell.angle_alpha   90.00
_cell.angle_beta   90.00
_cell.angle_gamma   90.00
#
_symmetry.space_group_name_H-M   'P 1'
#
loop_
_entity.id
_entity.type
_entity.pdbx_description
1 polymer ?
#
loop_
_entity_poly.entity_id
_entity_poly.type
_entity_poly.pdbx_seq_one_letter_code
_entity_poly.pdbx_strand_id
1 'polypeptide(L)' 'MAEVLLTNIPEDLYRRLLARAAEHGRTVPAEVLQCVAEAAQGRRSPEAILAHADRFRARLRMPPVEDEMINEAKPEGRL' A
#
# COMPACT_ATOMS: atom_id res chain seq x y z
N MET A 1 -17.74 9.82 12.12
CA MET A 1 -17.00 9.87 10.84
C MET A 1 -16.60 11.31 10.60
N ALA A 2 -15.37 11.54 10.16
CA ALA A 2 -14.90 12.87 9.77
C ALA A 2 -14.88 12.96 8.24
N GLU A 3 -15.32 14.10 7.71
CA GLU A 3 -15.27 14.40 6.28
C GLU A 3 -14.31 15.57 6.06
N VAL A 4 -13.57 15.53 4.96
CA VAL A 4 -12.60 16.57 4.61
C VAL A 4 -12.87 17.00 3.18
N LEU A 5 -13.07 18.30 3.00
CA LEU A 5 -13.20 18.92 1.68
C LEU A 5 -11.86 19.57 1.30
N LEU A 6 -11.31 19.15 0.16
CA LEU A 6 -10.13 19.75 -0.44
C LEU A 6 -10.56 20.66 -1.59
N THR A 7 -10.30 21.96 -1.47
CA THR A 7 -10.63 22.98 -2.49
C THR A 7 -9.35 23.56 -3.07
N ASN A 8 -9.46 24.22 -4.23
CA ASN A 8 -8.35 24.89 -4.91
C ASN A 8 -7.17 23.96 -5.22
N ILE A 9 -7.45 22.69 -5.54
CA ILE A 9 -6.43 21.74 -5.98
C ILE A 9 -5.95 22.19 -7.37
N PRO A 10 -4.63 22.37 -7.58
CA PRO A 10 -4.09 22.64 -8.90
C PRO A 10 -4.51 21.56 -9.91
N GLU A 11 -4.90 21.98 -11.12
CA GLU A 11 -5.40 21.08 -12.16
C GLU A 11 -4.40 19.96 -12.49
N ASP A 12 -3.11 20.29 -12.53
CA ASP A 12 -2.02 19.33 -12.75
C ASP A 12 -1.93 18.29 -11.62
N LEU A 13 -2.12 18.72 -10.36
CA LEU A 13 -2.14 17.81 -9.21
C LEU A 13 -3.36 16.89 -9.26
N TYR A 14 -4.53 17.41 -9.63
CA TYR A 14 -5.73 16.59 -9.77
C TYR A 14 -5.57 15.52 -10.86
N ARG A 15 -4.97 15.87 -12.00
CA ARG A 15 -4.66 14.91 -13.08
C ARG A 15 -3.70 13.82 -12.64
N ARG A 16 -2.67 14.17 -11.86
CA ARG A 16 -1.73 13.19 -11.31
C ARG A 16 -2.42 12.24 -10.33
N LEU A 17 -3.36 12.74 -9.53
CA LEU A 17 -4.18 11.90 -8.64
C LEU A 17 -5.08 10.95 -9.43
N LEU A 18 -5.71 11.42 -10.51
CA LEU A 18 -6.53 10.57 -11.39
C LEU A 18 -5.72 9.42 -11.99
N ALA A 19 -4.55 9.73 -12.55
CA ALA A 19 -3.66 8.73 -13.13
C ALA A 19 -3.22 7.68 -12.09
N ARG A 20 -2.75 8.14 -10.93
CA ARG A 20 -2.32 7.25 -9.84
C ARG A 20 -3.45 6.39 -9.28
N ALA A 21 -4.66 6.95 -9.16
CA ALA A 21 -5.84 6.21 -8.73
C ALA A 21 -6.18 5.08 -9.72
N ALA A 22 -6.09 5.35 -11.03
CA ALA A 22 -6.30 4.34 -12.08
C ALA A 22 -5.23 3.23 -12.01
N GLU A 23 -3.95 3.59 -11.85
CA GLU A 23 -2.84 2.63 -11.69
C GLU A 23 -3.04 1.71 -10.48
N HIS A 24 -3.57 2.23 -9.38
CA HIS A 24 -3.83 1.47 -8.17
C HIS A 24 -5.20 0.76 -8.13
N GLY A 25 -6.04 0.94 -9.16
CA GLY A 25 -7.40 0.39 -9.17
C GLY A 25 -8.30 0.97 -8.08
N ARG A 26 -8.11 2.23 -7.71
CA ARG A 26 -8.84 2.94 -6.64
C ARG A 26 -9.67 4.10 -7.18
N THR A 27 -10.68 4.52 -6.42
CA THR A 27 -11.35 5.80 -6.65
C THR A 27 -10.46 6.95 -6.17
N VAL A 28 -10.62 8.15 -6.73
CA VAL A 28 -9.82 9.32 -6.33
C VAL A 28 -9.92 9.62 -4.83
N PRO A 29 -11.11 9.61 -4.18
CA PRO A 29 -11.18 9.81 -2.73
C PRO A 29 -10.43 8.75 -1.93
N ALA A 30 -10.46 7.48 -2.37
CA ALA A 30 -9.73 6.40 -1.72
C ALA A 30 -8.21 6.58 -1.88
N GLU A 31 -7.75 7.04 -3.04
CA GLU A 31 -6.34 7.36 -3.26
C GLU A 31 -5.89 8.57 -2.43
N VAL A 32 -6.71 9.61 -2.33
CA VAL A 32 -6.42 10.76 -1.45
C VAL A 32 -6.30 10.32 0.01
N LEU A 33 -7.21 9.46 0.48
CA LEU A 33 -7.13 8.91 1.84
C LEU A 33 -5.84 8.12 2.05
N GLN A 34 -5.41 7.34 1.06
CA GLN A 34 -4.16 6.60 1.11
C GLN A 34 -2.95 7.53 1.18
N CYS A 35 -2.89 8.57 0.34
CA CYS A 35 -1.82 9.57 0.39
C CYS A 35 -1.77 10.29 1.75
N VAL A 36 -2.91 10.63 2.33
CA VAL A 36 -2.99 11.24 3.67
C VAL A 36 -2.53 10.24 4.74
N ALA A 37 -2.92 8.97 4.65
CA ALA A 37 -2.48 7.94 5.58
C ALA A 37 -0.96 7.73 5.54
N GLU A 38 -0.38 7.69 4.34
CA GLU A 38 1.07 7.59 4.13
C GLU A 38 1.82 8.81 4.69
N ALA A 39 1.32 10.01 4.43
CA ALA A 39 1.91 11.24 4.94
C ALA A 39 1.79 11.35 6.48
N ALA A 40 0.64 10.97 7.03
CA ALA A 40 0.35 11.03 8.47
C ALA A 40 1.12 9.98 9.28
N GLN A 41 1.53 8.87 8.67
CA GLN A 41 2.32 7.84 9.35
C GLN A 41 3.74 8.30 9.70
N GLY A 42 4.21 9.43 9.17
CA GLY A 42 5.61 9.81 9.21
C GLY A 42 6.48 8.73 8.53
N ARG A 43 7.78 8.99 8.35
CA ARG A 43 8.67 7.85 8.04
C ARG A 43 8.68 6.95 9.26
N ARG A 44 8.00 5.82 9.20
CA ARG A 44 8.16 4.77 10.20
C ARG A 44 9.64 4.43 10.27
N SER A 45 10.19 4.37 11.48
CA SER A 45 11.55 3.89 11.64
C SER A 45 11.63 2.45 11.11
N PRO A 46 12.78 2.01 10.59
CA PRO A 46 12.97 0.63 10.14
C PRO A 46 12.49 -0.40 11.17
N GLU A 47 12.70 -0.12 12.45
CA GLU A 47 12.28 -0.95 13.59
C GLU A 47 10.75 -1.05 13.68
N ALA A 48 10.03 0.05 13.45
CA ALA A 48 8.57 0.06 13.46
C ALA A 48 7.96 -0.73 12.28
N ILE A 49 8.64 -0.74 11.13
CA ILE A 49 8.25 -1.54 9.97
C ILE A 49 8.47 -3.03 10.27
N LEU A 50 9.66 -3.40 10.77
CA LEU A 50 9.99 -4.78 11.14
C LEU A 50 9.03 -5.31 12.22
N ALA A 51 8.77 -4.55 13.28
CA ALA A 51 7.84 -4.93 14.33
C ALA A 51 6.39 -5.08 13.85
N HIS A 52 6.00 -4.40 12.76
CA HIS A 52 4.70 -4.60 12.13
C HIS A 52 4.68 -5.91 11.31
N ALA A 53 5.72 -6.14 10.51
CA ALA A 53 5.88 -7.37 9.72
C ALA A 53 5.90 -8.61 10.61
N ASP A 54 6.61 -8.57 11.75
CA ASP A 54 6.68 -9.69 12.69
C ASP A 54 5.32 -9.98 13.34
N ARG A 55 4.59 -8.93 13.74
CA ARG A 55 3.22 -9.08 14.26
C ARG A 55 2.27 -9.68 13.22
N PHE A 56 2.41 -9.29 11.96
CA PHE A 56 1.60 -9.81 10.87
C PHE A 56 1.92 -11.29 10.59
N ARG A 57 3.21 -11.66 10.53
CA ARG A 57 3.66 -13.06 10.38
C ARG A 57 3.16 -13.94 11.53
N ALA A 58 3.27 -13.49 12.77
CA ALA A 58 2.80 -14.23 13.95
C ALA A 58 1.28 -14.51 13.90
N ARG A 59 0.49 -13.57 13.36
CA ARG A 59 -0.96 -13.75 13.18
C ARG A 59 -1.29 -14.81 12.12
N LEU A 60 -0.52 -14.84 11.03
CA LEU A 60 -0.79 -15.75 9.92
C LEU A 60 -0.44 -17.20 10.24
N ARG A 61 0.46 -17.45 11.20
CA ARG A 61 0.94 -18.80 11.57
C ARG A 61 1.39 -19.63 10.36
N MET A 62 1.83 -18.97 9.30
CA MET A 62 2.32 -19.64 8.09
C MET A 62 3.82 -19.89 8.24
N PRO A 63 4.33 -20.99 7.67
CA PRO A 63 5.76 -21.18 7.56
C PRO A 63 6.41 -20.02 6.79
N PRO A 64 7.68 -19.69 7.08
CA PRO A 64 8.43 -18.73 6.30
C PRO A 64 8.42 -19.10 4.82
N VAL A 65 8.34 -18.10 3.95
CA VAL A 65 8.52 -18.33 2.51
C VAL A 65 10.01 -18.49 2.26
N GLU A 66 10.41 -19.70 1.88
CA GLU A 66 11.80 -20.03 1.55
C GLU A 66 12.05 -19.88 0.04
N ASP A 67 13.31 -19.68 -0.34
CA ASP A 67 13.69 -19.53 -1.75
C ASP A 67 13.29 -20.75 -2.58
N GLU A 68 13.34 -21.94 -1.99
CA GLU A 68 12.94 -23.19 -2.62
C GLU A 68 11.45 -23.21 -2.97
N MET A 69 10.59 -22.76 -2.04
CA MET A 69 9.15 -22.61 -2.27
C MET A 69 8.84 -21.60 -3.40
N ILE A 70 9.61 -20.51 -3.45
CA ILE A 70 9.46 -19.51 -4.52
C ILE A 70 9.89 -20.11 -5.87
N ASN A 71 10.98 -20.87 -5.89
CA ASN A 71 11.50 -21.49 -7.11
C ASN A 71 10.56 -22.57 -7.66
N GLU A 72 9.90 -23.33 -6.78
CA GLU A 72 8.87 -24.32 -7.13
C GLU A 72 7.60 -23.65 -7.66
N ALA A 73 7.17 -22.52 -7.09
CA ALA A 73 5.95 -21.81 -7.51
C ALA A 73 6.12 -20.98 -8.81
N LYS A 74 7.34 -20.55 -9.16
CA LYS A 74 7.64 -19.77 -10.39
C LYS A 74 7.06 -20.36 -11.69
N PRO A 75 7.18 -21.67 -11.99
CA PRO A 75 6.61 -22.26 -13.20
C PRO A 75 5.07 -22.32 -13.21
N GLU A 76 4.40 -22.30 -12.05
CA GLU A 76 2.93 -22.42 -11.96
C GLU A 76 2.19 -21.21 -12.57
N GLY A 77 2.83 -20.03 -12.56
CA GLY A 77 2.28 -18.79 -13.13
C GLY A 77 2.64 -18.53 -14.59
N ARG A 78 3.29 -19.47 -15.30
CA ARG A 78 3.71 -19.32 -16.70
C ARG A 78 2.80 -20.03 -17.72
N LEU A 79 1.65 -20.56 -17.28
CA LEU A 79 0.62 -21.13 -18.16
C LEU A 79 -0.30 -20.07 -18.76
#